data_AF-A0AAV8HC98-F1
#
_entry.id   AF-A0AAV8HC98-F1
#
_cell.length_a   1.000
_cell.length_b   1.000
_cell.length_c   1.000
_cell.angle_alpha   90.00
_cell.angle_beta   90.00
_cell.angle_gamma   90.00
#
_symmetry.space_group_name_H-M   'P 1'
#
loop_
_entity.id
_entity.type
_entity.pdbx_description
1 polymer ?
#
loop_
_entity_poly.entity_id
_entity_poly.type
_entity_poly.pdbx_seq_one_letter_code
_entity_poly.pdbx_strand_id
1 'polypeptide(L)'
;MLTRETRHIQCKCLRVKRESLLREVPVVCIFKDRDAFKPVLNPDEVEEIFDVPLEMFLKGENRRADDQEWQGMKYILHFFNYTKDDTKYLIWGLTAGILIRAASVVHQRSPSFQEQHPG
;
A
#
# COMPACT_ATOMS: atom_id res chain seq x y z
N MET A 1 24.82 18.55 -1.83
CA MET A 1 24.52 17.16 -1.40
C MET A 1 23.09 17.14 -0.89
N LEU A 2 22.14 16.64 -1.68
CA LEU A 2 20.71 16.61 -1.32
C LEU A 2 20.47 15.37 -0.45
N THR A 3 20.15 15.56 0.82
CA THR A 3 19.62 14.52 1.71
C THR A 3 18.24 14.11 1.20
N ARG A 4 18.14 12.92 0.62
CA ARG A 4 16.85 12.29 0.30
C ARG A 4 16.18 11.92 1.61
N GLU A 5 15.26 12.76 2.07
CA GLU A 5 14.37 12.46 3.18
C GLU A 5 13.50 11.26 2.82
N THR A 6 13.75 10.12 3.47
CA THR A 6 12.88 8.95 3.39
C THR A 6 11.61 9.25 4.18
N ARG A 7 10.56 9.71 3.49
CA ARG A 7 9.25 9.97 4.09
C ARG A 7 8.55 8.63 4.31
N HIS A 8 8.35 8.27 5.57
CA HIS A 8 7.69 7.02 5.96
C HIS A 8 6.21 7.30 6.22
N ILE A 9 5.34 6.55 5.54
CA ILE A 9 3.89 6.68 5.60
C ILE A 9 3.33 5.41 6.20
N GLN A 10 2.56 5.53 7.28
CA GLN A 10 1.78 4.43 7.82
C GLN A 10 0.34 4.56 7.31
N CYS A 11 -0.12 3.58 6.54
CA CYS A 11 -1.48 3.55 6.01
C CYS A 11 -2.34 2.59 6.85
N LYS A 12 -3.39 3.11 7.48
CA LYS A 12 -4.44 2.28 8.09
C LYS A 12 -5.55 2.08 7.04
N CYS A 13 -5.64 0.88 6.46
CA CYS A 13 -6.73 0.51 5.54
C CYS A 13 -7.84 -0.20 6.33
N LEU A 14 -9.04 0.36 6.29
CA LEU A 14 -10.26 -0.32 6.76
C LEU A 14 -10.78 -1.23 5.65
N ARG A 15 -11.27 -2.42 6.02
CA ARG A 15 -11.77 -3.45 5.09
C ARG A 15 -13.28 -3.41 5.07
N VAL A 16 -13.92 -3.20 3.91
CA VAL A 16 -15.40 -3.27 3.78
C VAL A 16 -15.81 -4.03 2.50
N LYS A 17 -16.84 -4.86 2.63
CA LYS A 17 -17.50 -5.61 1.53
C LYS A 17 -18.18 -4.65 0.54
N ARG A 18 -17.96 -4.86 -0.77
CA ARG A 18 -18.68 -4.13 -1.84
C ARG A 18 -19.88 -4.93 -2.35
N GLU A 19 -21.02 -4.69 -1.72
CA GLU A 19 -22.33 -4.71 -2.38
C GLU A 19 -22.95 -3.33 -2.07
N SER A 20 -23.05 -2.48 -3.09
CA SER A 20 -23.36 -1.03 -3.05
C SER A 20 -22.17 -0.04 -2.89
N LEU A 21 -22.34 1.14 -3.49
CA LEU A 21 -21.37 2.20 -3.83
C LEU A 21 -20.60 2.83 -2.63
N LEU A 22 -19.69 2.09 -1.98
CA LEU A 22 -18.81 2.67 -0.96
C LEU A 22 -17.56 3.32 -1.58
N ARG A 23 -17.46 4.65 -1.39
CA ARG A 23 -16.30 5.48 -1.75
C ARG A 23 -15.25 5.38 -0.65
N GLU A 24 -14.14 4.71 -0.97
CA GLU A 24 -12.96 4.64 -0.10
C GLU A 24 -12.17 5.94 -0.24
N VAL A 25 -11.84 6.58 0.89
CA VAL A 25 -11.05 7.82 0.92
C VAL A 25 -9.78 7.55 1.74
N PRO A 26 -8.64 7.26 1.10
CA PRO A 26 -7.40 7.04 1.83
C PRO A 26 -6.94 8.34 2.48
N VAL A 27 -6.62 8.28 3.77
CA VAL A 27 -6.02 9.39 4.52
C VAL A 27 -4.55 9.04 4.79
N VAL A 28 -3.65 9.94 4.42
CA VAL A 28 -2.20 9.75 4.55
C VAL A 28 -1.70 10.58 5.73
N CYS A 29 -1.05 9.92 6.68
CA CYS A 29 -0.39 10.56 7.82
C CYS A 29 1.13 10.62 7.62
N ILE A 30 1.73 11.76 7.96
CA ILE A 30 3.18 11.97 7.91
C ILE A 30 3.68 12.13 9.35
N PHE A 31 4.60 11.25 9.75
CA PHE A 31 5.24 11.33 11.06
C PHE A 31 6.59 12.04 10.92
N LYS A 32 6.88 12.99 11.83
CA LYS A 32 8.21 13.64 11.91
C LYS A 32 9.22 12.75 12.62
N ASP A 33 8.77 12.08 13.67
CA ASP A 33 9.53 11.13 14.45
C ASP A 33 8.77 9.81 14.44
N ARG A 34 9.40 8.76 13.91
CA ARG A 34 8.83 7.42 13.83
C ARG A 34 8.71 6.81 15.22
N ASP A 35 9.72 6.97 16.06
CA ASP A 35 9.83 6.27 17.33
C ASP A 35 8.94 6.90 18.41
N ALA A 36 8.43 8.10 18.15
CA ALA A 36 7.38 8.74 18.93
C ALA A 36 6.00 8.06 18.76
N PHE A 37 5.75 7.38 17.65
CA PHE A 37 4.49 6.66 17.44
C PHE A 37 4.62 5.21 17.93
N LYS A 38 3.95 4.91 19.05
CA LYS A 38 3.95 3.59 19.70
C LYS A 38 2.53 3.03 19.67
N PRO A 39 2.11 2.37 18.59
CA PRO A 39 0.77 1.83 18.50
C PRO A 39 0.58 0.70 19.52
N VAL A 40 -0.55 0.72 20.21
CA VAL A 40 -1.01 -0.41 21.05
C VAL A 40 -1.92 -1.27 20.20
N LEU A 41 -1.59 -2.55 20.07
CA LEU A 41 -2.34 -3.50 19.27
C LEU A 41 -3.63 -3.89 19.98
N ASN A 42 -4.74 -3.93 19.25
CA ASN A 42 -5.95 -4.62 19.70
C ASN A 42 -5.93 -6.04 19.14
N PRO A 43 -5.62 -7.08 19.95
CA PRO A 43 -5.47 -8.44 19.46
C PRO A 43 -6.78 -9.05 18.95
N ASP A 44 -7.95 -8.50 19.32
CA ASP A 44 -9.24 -8.96 18.82
C ASP A 44 -9.46 -8.61 17.33
N GLU A 45 -8.74 -7.62 16.82
CA GLU A 45 -8.92 -7.08 15.46
C GLU A 45 -7.64 -7.15 14.62
N VAL A 46 -6.47 -7.05 15.24
CA VAL A 46 -5.19 -6.88 14.55
C VAL A 46 -4.19 -7.90 15.07
N GLU A 47 -3.72 -8.75 14.17
CA GLU A 47 -2.74 -9.79 14.45
C GLU A 47 -1.32 -9.21 14.61
N GLU A 48 -0.94 -8.29 13.73
CA GLU A 48 0.43 -7.75 13.70
C GLU A 48 0.49 -6.35 13.09
N ILE A 49 1.49 -5.56 13.50
CA ILE A 49 1.89 -4.30 12.85
C ILE A 49 3.31 -4.46 12.32
N PHE A 50 3.49 -4.17 11.04
CA PHE A 50 4.78 -4.16 10.38
C PHE A 50 4.93 -2.92 9.50
N ASP A 51 6.19 -2.57 9.25
CA ASP A 51 6.57 -1.45 8.38
C ASP A 51 7.19 -1.98 7.09
N VAL A 52 6.98 -1.24 6.00
CA VAL A 52 7.57 -1.54 4.70
C VAL A 52 8.13 -0.26 4.05
N PRO A 53 9.23 -0.35 3.28
CA PRO A 53 9.73 0.81 2.55
C PRO A 53 8.72 1.25 1.48
N LEU A 54 8.16 2.45 1.59
CA LEU A 54 7.15 2.96 0.64
C LEU A 54 7.62 2.89 -0.82
N GLU A 55 8.91 3.08 -1.06
CA GLU A 55 9.50 3.03 -2.40
C GLU A 55 9.29 1.67 -3.10
N MET A 56 9.10 0.58 -2.34
CA MET A 56 8.91 -0.76 -2.90
C MET A 56 7.68 -0.86 -3.80
N PHE A 57 6.64 -0.06 -3.55
CA PHE A 57 5.42 -0.06 -4.36
C PHE A 57 5.59 0.59 -5.72
N LEU A 58 6.76 1.14 -6.02
CA LEU A 58 7.10 1.71 -7.32
C LEU A 58 8.02 0.80 -8.14
N LYS A 59 8.52 -0.30 -7.55
CA LYS A 59 9.45 -1.24 -8.19
C LYS A 59 8.74 -2.55 -8.53
N GLY A 60 9.09 -3.12 -9.68
CA GLY A 60 8.54 -4.41 -10.14
C GLY A 60 9.17 -5.65 -9.53
N GLU A 61 10.31 -5.53 -8.84
CA GLU A 61 11.18 -6.65 -8.44
C GLU A 61 10.48 -7.73 -7.59
N ASN A 62 9.62 -7.33 -6.65
CA ASN A 62 8.86 -8.25 -5.79
C ASN A 62 7.35 -8.21 -6.07
N ARG A 63 6.98 -7.79 -7.29
CA ARG A 63 5.60 -7.57 -7.69
C ARG A 63 5.10 -8.63 -8.67
N ARG A 64 3.92 -9.17 -8.39
CA ARG A 64 3.10 -9.98 -9.29
C ARG A 64 1.85 -9.16 -9.67
N ALA A 65 1.33 -9.36 -10.87
CA ALA A 65 0.02 -8.81 -11.25
C ALA A 65 -0.80 -9.84 -11.99
N ASP A 66 -2.11 -9.82 -11.73
CA ASP A 66 -3.10 -10.54 -12.52
C ASP A 66 -4.14 -9.56 -13.05
N ASP A 67 -4.44 -9.68 -14.34
CA ASP A 67 -5.62 -9.06 -14.92
C ASP A 67 -6.86 -9.79 -14.41
N GLN A 68 -7.84 -9.03 -13.93
CA GLN A 68 -9.12 -9.54 -13.49
C GLN A 68 -10.24 -8.75 -14.15
N GLU A 69 -11.36 -9.43 -14.33
CA GLU A 69 -12.60 -8.81 -14.80
C GLU A 69 -13.69 -9.04 -13.77
N TRP A 70 -14.34 -7.97 -13.31
CA TRP A 70 -15.44 -8.05 -12.36
C TRP A 70 -16.49 -7.03 -12.74
N GLN A 71 -17.73 -7.52 -12.90
CA GLN A 71 -18.86 -6.71 -13.39
C GLN A 71 -18.55 -5.94 -14.69
N GLY A 72 -17.77 -6.55 -15.61
CA GLY A 72 -17.38 -5.93 -16.88
C GLY A 72 -16.28 -4.86 -16.79
N MET A 73 -15.78 -4.57 -15.58
CA MET A 73 -14.62 -3.70 -15.39
C MET A 73 -13.35 -4.54 -15.31
N LYS A 74 -12.35 -4.18 -16.12
CA LYS A 74 -11.01 -4.76 -16.04
C LYS A 74 -10.19 -4.00 -15.00
N TYR A 75 -9.51 -4.74 -14.13
CA TYR A 75 -8.61 -4.19 -13.13
C TYR A 75 -7.39 -5.08 -12.96
N ILE A 76 -6.26 -4.47 -12.62
CA ILE A 76 -5.04 -5.18 -12.30
C ILE A 76 -4.97 -5.38 -10.79
N LEU A 77 -4.97 -6.64 -10.35
CA LEU A 77 -4.63 -6.97 -8.97
C LEU A 77 -3.11 -7.00 -8.81
N HIS A 78 -2.59 -6.07 -8.02
CA HIS A 78 -1.17 -6.03 -7.66
C HIS A 78 -0.92 -6.85 -6.39
N PHE A 79 0.14 -7.65 -6.41
CA PHE A 79 0.62 -8.45 -5.29
C PHE A 79 2.08 -8.08 -5.03
N PHE A 80 2.41 -7.73 -3.80
CA PHE A 80 3.77 -7.43 -3.36
C PHE A 80 4.16 -8.38 -2.25
N ASN A 81 5.25 -9.11 -2.47
CA ASN A 81 5.84 -9.94 -1.44
C ASN A 81 6.85 -9.12 -0.65
N TYR A 82 6.80 -9.21 0.68
CA TYR A 82 7.75 -8.59 1.58
C TYR A 82 8.22 -9.62 2.62
N THR A 83 9.50 -9.60 2.94
CA THR A 83 10.06 -10.46 3.99
C THR A 83 10.75 -9.58 5.02
N LYS A 84 10.39 -9.78 6.29
CA LYS A 84 11.01 -9.11 7.45
C LYS A 84 11.18 -10.14 8.56
N ASP A 85 12.38 -10.23 9.12
CA ASP A 85 12.71 -11.13 10.24
C ASP A 85 12.21 -12.57 10.00
N ASP A 86 12.54 -13.11 8.82
CA ASP A 86 12.11 -14.43 8.29
C ASP A 86 10.59 -14.62 8.09
N THR A 87 9.79 -13.60 8.39
CA THR A 87 8.33 -13.60 8.19
C THR A 87 7.97 -13.03 6.81
N LYS A 88 7.09 -13.72 6.08
CA LYS A 88 6.64 -13.33 4.74
C LYS A 88 5.25 -12.69 4.80
N TYR A 89 5.13 -11.50 4.21
CA TYR A 89 3.90 -10.74 4.09
C TYR A 89 3.49 -10.61 2.62
N LEU A 90 2.20 -10.72 2.37
CA LEU A 90 1.59 -10.50 1.07
C LEU A 90 0.70 -9.27 1.12
N ILE A 91 1.08 -8.23 0.40
CA ILE A 91 0.33 -6.98 0.31
C ILE A 91 -0.37 -6.95 -1.04
N TRP A 92 -1.70 -6.94 -1.05
CA TRP A 92 -2.49 -7.09 -2.28
C TRP A 92 -3.83 -6.37 -2.25
N GLY A 93 -4.53 -6.36 -3.38
CA GLY A 93 -5.88 -5.80 -3.51
C GLY A 93 -5.91 -4.28 -3.42
N LEU A 94 -6.95 -3.74 -2.76
CA LEU A 94 -7.14 -2.29 -2.63
C LEU A 94 -5.97 -1.61 -1.91
N THR A 95 -5.43 -2.25 -0.87
CA THR A 95 -4.30 -1.74 -0.09
C THR A 95 -3.08 -1.50 -0.99
N ALA A 96 -2.77 -2.43 -1.90
CA ALA A 96 -1.67 -2.27 -2.83
C ALA A 96 -1.91 -1.08 -3.78
N GLY A 97 -3.12 -0.90 -4.29
CA GLY A 97 -3.47 0.25 -5.15
C GLY A 97 -3.31 1.60 -4.43
N ILE A 98 -3.77 1.69 -3.17
CA ILE A 98 -3.59 2.91 -2.35
C ILE A 98 -2.10 3.21 -2.13
N LEU A 99 -1.30 2.18 -1.84
CA LEU A 99 0.13 2.34 -1.56
C LEU A 99 0.94 2.71 -2.81
N ILE A 100 0.61 2.17 -3.99
CA ILE A 100 1.19 2.59 -5.27
C ILE A 100 0.94 4.09 -5.47
N ARG A 101 -0.33 4.53 -5.33
CA ARG A 101 -0.68 5.93 -5.52
C ARG A 101 0.00 6.85 -4.51
N ALA A 102 0.00 6.48 -3.23
CA ALA A 102 0.67 7.24 -2.19
C ALA A 102 2.18 7.36 -2.46
N ALA A 103 2.83 6.26 -2.82
CA ALA A 103 4.25 6.25 -3.16
C ALA A 103 4.54 7.14 -4.37
N SER A 104 3.70 7.11 -5.41
CA SER A 104 3.89 7.95 -6.60
C SER A 104 3.79 9.43 -6.30
N VAL A 105 2.83 9.83 -5.46
CA VAL A 105 2.68 11.23 -5.04
C VAL A 105 3.87 11.67 -4.19
N VAL A 106 4.29 10.86 -3.23
CA VAL A 106 5.36 11.22 -2.29
C VAL A 106 6.74 11.24 -2.94
N HIS A 107 7.03 10.29 -3.82
CA HIS A 107 8.29 10.24 -4.57
C HIS A 107 8.27 11.03 -5.88
N GLN A 108 7.12 11.64 -6.23
CA GLN A 108 6.91 12.37 -7.49
C GLN A 108 7.36 11.60 -8.73
N ARG A 109 7.08 10.29 -8.75
CA ARG A 109 7.45 9.41 -9.86
C ARG A 109 6.40 8.33 -10.10
N SER A 110 6.22 7.94 -11.35
CA SER A 110 5.36 6.83 -11.72
C SER A 110 5.96 5.48 -11.30
N PRO A 111 5.15 4.45 -11.04
CA PRO A 111 5.66 3.09 -10.84
C PRO A 111 6.37 2.59 -12.10
N SER A 112 7.31 1.66 -11.94
CA SER A 112 8.04 1.04 -13.06
C SER A 112 7.20 0.01 -13.85
N PHE A 113 5.89 0.03 -13.68
CA PHE A 113 4.94 -0.92 -14.24
C PHE A 113 3.63 -0.21 -14.56
N GLN A 114 2.79 -0.84 -15.39
CA GLN A 114 1.52 -0.27 -15.78
C GLN A 114 0.55 -0.19 -14.59
N GLU A 115 0.04 1.01 -14.33
CA GLU A 115 -1.06 1.26 -13.41
C GLU A 115 -2.36 1.35 -14.23
N GLN A 116 -3.41 0.62 -13.84
CA GLN A 116 -4.74 0.86 -14.37
C GLN A 116 -5.48 1.82 -13.46
N HIS A 117 -5.66 3.04 -13.94
CA HIS A 117 -6.64 3.96 -13.36
C HIS A 117 -8.01 3.64 -13.98
N PRO A 118 -9.05 3.39 -13.17
CA PRO A 118 -10.41 3.47 -13.68
C PRO A 118 -10.59 4.88 -14.28
N GLY A 119 -10.92 4.93 -15.57
CA GLY A 119 -11.22 6.18 -16.29
C GLY A 119 -12.48 6.86 -15.78
#